data_AF-A0A5N5DH40-F1
#
_entry.id   AF-A0A5N5DH40-F1
#
_cell.length_a   1.000
_cell.length_b   1.000
_cell.length_c   1.000
_cell.angle_alpha   90.00
_cell.angle_beta   90.00
_cell.angle_gamma   90.00
#
_symmetry.space_group_name_H-M   'P 1'
#
loop_
_entity.id
_entity.type
_entity.pdbx_description
1 polymer ?
#
loop_
_entity_poly.entity_id
_entity_poly.type
_entity_poly.pdbx_seq_one_letter_code
_entity_poly.pdbx_strand_id
1 'polypeptide(L)'
;MDATPCVLLLVPAGALGGIDLLSFTTTNRFKGIKDLPAGWHFVFTSSTTSLSVRHGAWFRVRETSPGSPPDLFVKKWNAEHEELVPESDPAEVLRWRANLGAIWREGLTPYRQSASKDADDEGDKEQDWRALTDAISEELLNRILGASSSSGGGDQQHWGLTSASSAARDMDDIPGLSSDRSGGDSGSGAAWQPEKELELLPIDLKMTWGQGVTGRERTEAAQDRSWALGDLVGRVCGGREDEVLGELQFTFLMVLTLNNNSCLEQWKRLLELLLTCKKAVIQRARFYGRFLRLLRLQLQHCQDADAMLFDLNDDGGSLLKGLLRKFRKGLDELDGKEKSDIVDELDELEEFLRDEFGWQLDDSFVRRGILELEDGEQVEMDVGTRFDEDDETGEFAPMVVELTEEQARSLGGNAHATEQQDKRLAKPESGIADEEVQEESEDEADLEDMDARY
;
A
#
# COMPACT_ATOMS: atom_id res chain seq x y z
N MET A 1 -3.75 -19.36 38.84
CA MET A 1 -3.17 -18.70 37.66
C MET A 1 -4.23 -17.76 37.18
N ASP A 2 -4.00 -16.46 37.32
CA ASP A 2 -4.89 -15.48 36.74
C ASP A 2 -4.60 -15.50 35.24
N ALA A 3 -5.58 -15.95 34.46
CA ALA A 3 -5.42 -15.99 33.01
C ALA A 3 -5.23 -14.56 32.49
N THR A 4 -4.26 -14.37 31.59
CA THR A 4 -4.02 -13.13 30.88
C THR A 4 -4.80 -13.12 29.56
N PRO A 5 -4.88 -11.97 28.85
CA PRO A 5 -5.46 -11.96 27.52
C PRO A 5 -4.76 -12.94 26.56
N CYS A 6 -5.54 -13.63 25.75
CA CYS A 6 -5.01 -14.62 24.81
C CYS A 6 -5.87 -14.72 23.53
N VAL A 7 -5.27 -15.23 22.46
CA VAL A 7 -5.93 -15.60 21.21
C VAL A 7 -5.75 -17.09 20.97
N LEU A 8 -6.86 -17.81 20.77
CA LEU A 8 -6.84 -19.17 20.23
C LEU A 8 -6.77 -19.09 18.71
N LEU A 9 -5.72 -19.67 18.14
CA LEU A 9 -5.51 -19.79 16.70
C LEU A 9 -5.59 -21.29 16.36
N LEU A 10 -6.82 -21.78 16.15
CA LEU A 10 -7.12 -23.19 15.98
C LEU A 10 -7.01 -23.59 14.52
N VAL A 11 -5.77 -23.81 14.09
CA VAL A 11 -5.40 -24.14 12.71
C VAL A 11 -4.77 -25.54 12.63
N PRO A 12 -4.72 -26.17 11.44
CA PRO A 12 -4.09 -27.49 11.26
C PRO A 12 -2.59 -27.45 11.60
N ALA A 13 -2.02 -28.58 12.00
CA ALA A 13 -0.57 -28.67 12.21
C ALA A 13 0.20 -28.60 10.89
N GLY A 14 1.38 -27.98 10.91
CA GLY A 14 2.17 -27.73 9.70
C GLY A 14 1.72 -26.50 8.91
N ALA A 15 0.65 -25.84 9.33
CA ALA A 15 0.25 -24.53 8.80
C ALA A 15 1.24 -23.45 9.23
N LEU A 16 1.37 -22.40 8.43
CA LEU A 16 1.98 -21.15 8.85
C LEU A 16 1.06 -20.50 9.88
N GLY A 17 1.59 -20.13 11.05
CA GLY A 17 0.90 -19.32 12.04
C GLY A 17 1.74 -18.09 12.36
N GLY A 18 1.09 -16.99 12.71
CA GLY A 18 1.79 -15.79 13.06
C GLY A 18 0.99 -14.87 13.97
N ILE A 19 1.72 -14.05 14.70
CA ILE A 19 1.20 -12.98 15.54
C ILE A 19 2.11 -11.76 15.36
N ASP A 20 1.50 -10.66 14.92
CA ASP A 20 2.14 -9.39 14.63
C ASP A 20 3.22 -9.54 13.56
N LEU A 21 4.50 -9.38 13.90
CA LEU A 21 5.61 -9.60 12.96
C LEU A 21 6.28 -10.98 13.10
N LEU A 22 5.83 -11.81 14.06
CA LEU A 22 6.38 -13.14 14.27
C LEU A 22 5.63 -14.19 13.46
N SER A 23 6.38 -14.98 12.69
CA SER A 23 5.89 -16.14 11.96
C SER A 23 6.48 -17.45 12.53
N PHE A 24 5.72 -18.54 12.46
CA PHE A 24 6.15 -19.86 12.93
C PHE A 24 5.34 -20.99 12.29
N THR A 25 5.90 -22.21 12.28
CA THR A 25 5.16 -23.40 11.86
C THR A 25 4.38 -23.99 13.04
N THR A 26 3.09 -24.18 12.85
CA THR A 26 2.19 -24.70 13.89
C THR A 26 2.41 -26.19 14.17
N THR A 27 2.22 -26.60 15.42
CA THR A 27 2.36 -28.00 15.85
C THR A 27 1.01 -28.59 16.24
N ASN A 28 0.91 -29.92 16.32
CA ASN A 28 -0.32 -30.61 16.76
C ASN A 28 -0.82 -30.17 18.15
N ARG A 29 0.08 -29.72 19.02
CA ARG A 29 -0.25 -29.26 20.38
C ARG A 29 -0.62 -27.78 20.42
N PHE A 30 -0.18 -26.99 19.45
CA PHE A 30 -0.45 -25.56 19.41
C PHE A 30 -1.95 -25.29 19.33
N LYS A 31 -2.41 -24.32 20.13
CA LYS A 31 -3.78 -23.85 20.20
C LYS A 31 -3.89 -22.33 20.21
N GLY A 32 -2.80 -21.59 20.37
CA GLY A 32 -2.84 -20.13 20.39
C GLY A 32 -1.70 -19.47 21.14
N ILE A 33 -1.88 -18.16 21.37
CA ILE A 33 -0.91 -17.27 21.98
C ILE A 33 -1.52 -16.65 23.25
N LYS A 34 -0.76 -16.59 24.33
CA LYS A 34 -1.16 -16.02 25.63
C LYS A 34 -0.23 -14.90 26.07
N ASP A 35 -0.58 -14.24 27.17
CA ASP A 35 0.20 -13.14 27.74
C ASP A 35 0.30 -11.95 26.76
N LEU A 36 -0.80 -11.67 26.05
CA LEU A 36 -0.86 -10.54 25.12
C LEU A 36 -0.93 -9.21 25.88
N PRO A 37 -0.09 -8.22 25.53
CA PRO A 37 -0.19 -6.87 26.07
C PRO A 37 -1.47 -6.17 25.60
N ALA A 38 -1.84 -5.06 26.25
CA ALA A 38 -2.91 -4.21 25.76
C ALA A 38 -2.47 -3.47 24.48
N GLY A 39 -3.37 -3.35 23.51
CA GLY A 39 -3.09 -2.75 22.21
C GLY A 39 -3.70 -3.49 21.03
N TRP A 40 -3.29 -3.08 19.84
CA TRP A 40 -3.63 -3.75 18.59
C TRP A 40 -2.77 -4.98 18.37
N HIS A 41 -3.36 -6.03 17.83
CA HIS A 41 -2.67 -7.24 17.44
C HIS A 41 -3.25 -7.80 16.14
N PHE A 42 -2.43 -8.53 15.41
CA PHE A 42 -2.78 -9.15 14.15
C PHE A 42 -2.36 -10.62 14.16
N VAL A 43 -3.32 -11.53 14.12
CA VAL A 43 -3.01 -12.95 13.88
C VAL A 43 -3.14 -13.25 12.41
N PHE A 44 -2.25 -14.08 11.90
CA PHE A 44 -2.32 -14.57 10.52
C PHE A 44 -1.96 -16.04 10.42
N THR A 45 -2.41 -16.67 9.36
CA THR A 45 -2.17 -18.08 9.08
C THR A 45 -2.24 -18.35 7.59
N SER A 46 -1.65 -19.46 7.18
CA SER A 46 -1.83 -20.03 5.86
C SER A 46 -1.81 -21.55 5.95
N SER A 47 -2.57 -22.23 5.09
CA SER A 47 -2.69 -23.70 5.11
C SER A 47 -1.35 -24.41 4.93
N THR A 48 -0.40 -23.77 4.25
CA THR A 48 0.98 -24.24 4.05
C THR A 48 1.98 -23.12 4.35
N THR A 49 3.25 -23.48 4.50
CA THR A 49 4.35 -22.51 4.68
C THR A 49 4.80 -21.84 3.38
N SER A 50 4.32 -22.30 2.21
CA SER A 50 4.69 -21.74 0.91
C SER A 50 3.50 -21.67 -0.05
N LEU A 51 3.38 -20.52 -0.73
CA LEU A 51 2.51 -20.27 -1.89
C LEU A 51 1.01 -20.55 -1.68
N SER A 52 0.47 -20.20 -0.51
CA SER A 52 -0.97 -20.26 -0.21
C SER A 52 -1.53 -18.89 0.18
N VAL A 53 -2.85 -18.72 0.00
CA VAL A 53 -3.55 -17.52 0.44
C VAL A 53 -3.38 -17.37 1.94
N ARG A 54 -2.82 -16.25 2.36
CA ARG A 54 -2.66 -15.94 3.78
C ARG A 54 -3.94 -15.28 4.28
N HIS A 55 -4.44 -15.73 5.42
CA HIS A 55 -5.59 -15.15 6.09
C HIS A 55 -5.12 -14.45 7.35
N GLY A 56 -5.70 -13.30 7.66
CA GLY A 56 -5.37 -12.57 8.86
C GLY A 56 -6.58 -11.92 9.52
N ALA A 57 -6.43 -11.57 10.79
CA ALA A 57 -7.44 -10.87 11.54
C ALA A 57 -6.82 -9.92 12.57
N TRP A 58 -7.22 -8.65 12.47
CA TRP A 58 -6.97 -7.63 13.49
C TRP A 58 -7.91 -7.83 14.68
N PHE A 59 -7.40 -7.55 15.88
CA PHE A 59 -8.17 -7.48 17.12
C PHE A 59 -7.47 -6.57 18.13
N ARG A 60 -8.21 -6.11 19.13
CA ARG A 60 -7.70 -5.19 20.15
C ARG A 60 -7.81 -5.79 21.53
N VAL A 61 -6.69 -5.94 22.21
CA VAL A 61 -6.63 -6.35 23.62
C VAL A 61 -6.83 -5.13 24.50
N ARG A 62 -7.84 -5.16 25.38
CA ARG A 62 -8.12 -4.06 26.30
C ARG A 62 -7.27 -4.16 27.57
N GLU A 63 -7.06 -3.03 28.23
CA GLU A 63 -6.46 -3.03 29.56
C GLU A 63 -7.32 -3.85 30.53
N THR A 64 -6.65 -4.73 31.28
CA THR A 64 -7.31 -5.63 32.23
C THR A 64 -7.89 -4.83 33.39
N SER A 65 -9.21 -4.67 33.38
CA SER A 65 -9.93 -4.01 34.46
C SER A 65 -10.12 -4.98 35.64
N PRO A 66 -9.93 -4.54 36.90
CA PRO A 66 -10.17 -5.38 38.07
C PRO A 66 -11.59 -5.93 38.09
N GLY A 67 -11.74 -7.27 38.09
CA GLY A 67 -13.03 -7.95 38.15
C GLY A 67 -13.65 -8.29 36.78
N SER A 68 -13.06 -7.86 35.67
CA SER A 68 -13.44 -8.31 34.33
C SER A 68 -12.63 -9.54 33.94
N PRO A 69 -13.22 -10.53 33.25
CA PRO A 69 -12.46 -11.65 32.71
C PRO A 69 -11.48 -11.14 31.62
N PRO A 70 -10.30 -11.75 31.50
CA PRO A 70 -9.36 -11.42 30.42
C PRO A 70 -9.99 -11.66 29.04
N ASP A 71 -9.56 -10.87 28.06
CA ASP A 71 -10.00 -11.01 26.68
C ASP A 71 -9.57 -12.38 26.10
N LEU A 72 -10.45 -12.99 25.31
CA LEU A 72 -10.27 -14.32 24.73
C LEU A 72 -10.78 -14.32 23.31
N PHE A 73 -9.86 -14.17 22.36
CA PHE A 73 -10.20 -14.24 20.94
C PHE A 73 -10.12 -15.69 20.47
N VAL A 74 -11.04 -16.13 19.61
CA VAL A 74 -11.01 -17.49 19.07
C VAL A 74 -11.18 -17.42 17.57
N LYS A 75 -10.12 -17.83 16.85
CA LYS A 75 -10.07 -17.97 15.41
C LYS A 75 -9.88 -19.43 15.06
N LYS A 76 -10.67 -19.95 14.11
CA LYS A 76 -10.68 -21.35 13.70
C LYS A 76 -10.52 -21.44 12.19
N TRP A 77 -9.75 -22.43 11.75
CA TRP A 77 -9.69 -22.78 10.33
C TRP A 77 -10.94 -23.55 9.92
N ASN A 78 -11.68 -23.03 8.95
CA ASN A 78 -12.77 -23.72 8.29
C ASN A 78 -12.21 -24.48 7.08
N ALA A 79 -12.08 -25.81 7.19
CA ALA A 79 -11.51 -26.64 6.13
C ALA A 79 -12.42 -26.79 4.90
N GLU A 80 -13.73 -26.54 5.03
CA GLU A 80 -14.66 -26.63 3.89
C GLU A 80 -14.55 -25.42 2.97
N HIS A 81 -14.33 -24.23 3.56
CA HIS A 81 -14.25 -22.96 2.84
C HIS A 81 -12.81 -22.44 2.74
N GLU A 82 -11.84 -23.19 3.27
CA GLU A 82 -10.42 -22.81 3.38
C GLU A 82 -10.22 -21.40 3.93
N GLU A 83 -10.91 -21.07 5.03
CA GLU A 83 -10.95 -19.70 5.57
C GLU A 83 -10.65 -19.67 7.07
N LEU A 84 -9.92 -18.64 7.52
CA LEU A 84 -9.79 -18.33 8.94
C LEU A 84 -11.00 -17.52 9.45
N VAL A 85 -11.91 -18.19 10.16
CA VAL A 85 -13.14 -17.59 10.67
C VAL A 85 -13.09 -17.34 12.17
N PRO A 86 -13.81 -16.33 12.70
CA PRO A 86 -14.05 -16.23 14.13
C PRO A 86 -14.96 -17.36 14.65
N GLU A 87 -14.78 -17.76 15.91
CA GLU A 87 -15.82 -18.52 16.59
C GLU A 87 -16.97 -17.58 16.97
N SER A 88 -18.16 -17.86 16.44
CA SER A 88 -19.35 -17.03 16.63
C SER A 88 -20.40 -17.69 17.51
N ASP A 89 -20.28 -18.99 17.81
CA ASP A 89 -21.15 -19.69 18.73
C ASP A 89 -20.78 -19.34 20.18
N PRO A 90 -21.64 -18.60 20.93
CA PRO A 90 -21.36 -18.22 22.30
C PRO A 90 -21.13 -19.42 23.22
N ALA A 91 -21.76 -20.57 22.94
CA ALA A 91 -21.61 -21.78 23.74
C ALA A 91 -20.20 -22.38 23.57
N GLU A 92 -19.67 -22.38 22.35
CA GLU A 92 -18.30 -22.82 22.08
C GLU A 92 -17.27 -21.85 22.66
N VAL A 93 -17.47 -20.53 22.55
CA VAL A 93 -16.60 -19.54 23.22
C VAL A 93 -16.56 -19.77 24.73
N LEU A 94 -17.71 -19.99 25.37
CA LEU A 94 -17.80 -20.26 26.81
C LEU A 94 -17.11 -21.58 27.18
N ARG A 95 -17.23 -22.61 26.32
CA ARG A 95 -16.55 -23.89 26.49
C ARG A 95 -15.02 -23.73 26.42
N TRP A 96 -14.51 -22.97 25.46
CA TRP A 96 -13.08 -22.66 25.38
C TRP A 96 -12.60 -21.91 26.61
N ARG A 97 -13.37 -20.91 27.07
CA ARG A 97 -13.07 -20.16 28.28
C ARG A 97 -13.02 -21.07 29.52
N ALA A 98 -13.98 -21.98 29.69
CA ALA A 98 -14.02 -22.91 30.81
C ALA A 98 -12.83 -23.90 30.80
N ASN A 99 -12.40 -24.34 29.62
CA ASN A 99 -11.28 -25.26 29.45
C ASN A 99 -9.90 -24.58 29.32
N LEU A 100 -9.84 -23.25 29.37
CA LEU A 100 -8.62 -22.48 29.13
C LEU A 100 -7.48 -22.90 30.05
N GLY A 101 -7.78 -23.21 31.32
CA GLY A 101 -6.78 -23.68 32.30
C GLY A 101 -6.12 -25.02 31.93
N ALA A 102 -6.81 -25.90 31.19
CA ALA A 102 -6.26 -27.18 30.74
C ALA A 102 -5.27 -26.99 29.57
N ILE A 103 -5.53 -26.04 28.68
CA ILE A 103 -4.68 -25.76 27.51
C ILE A 103 -3.60 -24.71 27.78
N TRP A 104 -3.68 -23.95 28.88
CA TRP A 104 -2.80 -22.82 29.19
C TRP A 104 -1.30 -23.15 29.22
N ARG A 105 -0.94 -24.33 29.72
CA ARG A 105 0.47 -24.72 29.92
C ARG A 105 1.10 -25.36 28.69
N GLU A 106 0.36 -26.21 27.98
CA GLU A 106 0.91 -27.04 26.89
C GLU A 106 0.43 -26.63 25.50
N GLY A 107 -0.70 -25.92 25.40
CA GLY A 107 -1.31 -25.54 24.12
C GLY A 107 -1.13 -24.06 23.75
N LEU A 108 -0.81 -23.20 24.72
CA LEU A 108 -0.61 -21.76 24.48
C LEU A 108 0.84 -21.35 24.64
N THR A 109 1.36 -20.70 23.60
CA THR A 109 2.70 -20.12 23.59
C THR A 109 2.64 -18.69 24.14
N PRO A 110 3.54 -18.27 25.04
CA PRO A 110 3.66 -16.86 25.41
C PRO A 110 3.90 -15.98 24.19
N TYR A 111 3.29 -14.79 24.15
CA TYR A 111 3.43 -13.81 23.07
C TYR A 111 4.89 -13.44 22.78
N ARG A 112 5.73 -13.35 23.81
CA ARG A 112 7.18 -13.16 23.74
C ARG A 112 7.87 -14.04 24.80
N GLN A 113 9.03 -14.58 24.49
CA GLN A 113 9.79 -15.45 25.41
C GLN A 113 10.85 -14.61 26.14
N SER A 114 10.50 -14.00 27.27
CA SER A 114 11.41 -13.14 28.06
C SER A 114 12.54 -13.89 28.80
N ALA A 115 12.91 -15.10 28.38
CA ALA A 115 13.71 -16.04 29.19
C ALA A 115 15.21 -16.13 28.84
N SER A 116 15.72 -15.32 27.92
CA SER A 116 17.15 -15.33 27.53
C SER A 116 17.75 -13.91 27.49
N LYS A 117 19.06 -13.83 27.18
CA LYS A 117 19.84 -12.59 26.99
C LYS A 117 19.26 -11.60 25.96
N ASP A 118 18.16 -11.98 25.30
CA ASP A 118 17.48 -11.27 24.23
C ASP A 118 16.27 -10.48 24.75
N ALA A 119 16.14 -10.30 26.09
CA ALA A 119 15.02 -9.56 26.68
C ALA A 119 14.97 -8.08 26.25
N ASP A 120 16.13 -7.46 25.98
CA ASP A 120 16.20 -6.10 25.45
C ASP A 120 15.66 -6.07 24.00
N ASP A 121 16.08 -7.02 23.15
CA ASP A 121 15.61 -7.18 21.75
C ASP A 121 14.10 -7.46 21.67
N GLU A 122 13.56 -8.31 22.56
CA GLU A 122 12.11 -8.57 22.62
C GLU A 122 11.32 -7.35 23.11
N GLY A 123 11.91 -6.54 24.00
CA GLY A 123 11.33 -5.28 24.47
C GLY A 123 11.31 -4.20 23.41
N ASP A 124 12.34 -4.16 22.56
CA ASP A 124 12.41 -3.26 21.41
C ASP A 124 11.36 -3.65 20.35
N LYS A 125 11.21 -4.94 20.03
CA LYS A 125 10.16 -5.45 19.13
C LYS A 125 8.73 -5.13 19.61
N GLU A 126 8.47 -5.13 20.92
CA GLU A 126 7.17 -4.73 21.47
C GLU A 126 6.92 -3.22 21.29
N GLN A 127 7.95 -2.40 21.51
CA GLN A 127 7.89 -0.96 21.31
C GLN A 127 7.69 -0.61 19.84
N ASP A 128 8.41 -1.30 18.95
CA ASP A 128 8.28 -1.16 17.51
C ASP A 128 6.87 -1.51 17.06
N TRP A 129 6.30 -2.63 17.51
CA TRP A 129 4.92 -2.99 17.17
C TRP A 129 3.92 -1.92 17.63
N ARG A 130 4.10 -1.37 18.83
CA ARG A 130 3.27 -0.26 19.32
C ARG A 130 3.41 0.98 18.45
N ALA A 131 4.62 1.32 18.02
CA ALA A 131 4.88 2.46 17.14
C ALA A 131 4.38 2.24 15.71
N LEU A 132 4.40 1.00 15.21
CA LEU A 132 3.86 0.60 13.91
C LEU A 132 2.32 0.53 13.90
N THR A 133 1.66 0.63 15.06
CA THR A 133 0.20 0.52 15.18
C THR A 133 -0.44 1.69 15.94
N ASP A 134 0.32 2.75 16.25
CA ASP A 134 -0.13 3.86 17.11
C ASP A 134 -1.24 4.72 16.48
N ALA A 135 -1.33 4.75 15.15
CA ALA A 135 -2.31 5.51 14.39
C ALA A 135 -3.44 4.62 13.82
N ILE A 136 -3.37 3.30 14.02
CA ILE A 136 -4.48 2.39 13.67
C ILE A 136 -5.64 2.60 14.66
N SER A 137 -6.85 2.76 14.12
CA SER A 137 -8.07 2.99 14.88
C SER A 137 -9.18 2.01 14.48
N GLU A 138 -10.21 1.89 15.31
CA GLU A 138 -11.40 1.09 14.98
C GLU A 138 -12.13 1.70 13.77
N GLU A 139 -12.20 3.03 13.68
CA GLU A 139 -12.79 3.75 12.55
C GLU A 139 -12.05 3.45 11.24
N LEU A 140 -10.72 3.41 11.29
CA LEU A 140 -9.88 3.09 10.14
C LEU A 140 -10.11 1.65 9.67
N LEU A 141 -10.08 0.68 10.60
CA LEU A 141 -10.32 -0.73 10.26
C LEU A 141 -11.76 -0.96 9.78
N ASN A 142 -12.76 -0.29 10.39
CA ASN A 142 -14.15 -0.36 9.95
C ASN A 142 -14.37 0.23 8.56
N ARG A 143 -13.59 1.25 8.17
CA ARG A 143 -13.58 1.77 6.81
C ARG A 143 -12.96 0.73 5.88
N ILE A 144 -11.67 0.44 6.04
CA ILE A 144 -10.90 -0.38 5.10
C ILE A 144 -11.49 -1.79 4.96
N LEU A 145 -11.89 -2.40 6.07
CA LEU A 145 -12.32 -3.79 6.16
C LEU A 145 -13.83 -3.92 6.45
N GLY A 146 -14.61 -2.85 6.38
CA GLY A 146 -16.02 -2.90 6.79
C GLY A 146 -16.22 -3.16 8.29
N ALA A 147 -17.45 -2.95 8.76
CA ALA A 147 -17.80 -3.15 10.16
C ALA A 147 -17.55 -4.60 10.61
N SER A 148 -16.90 -4.78 11.75
CA SER A 148 -16.70 -6.10 12.35
C SER A 148 -18.04 -6.80 12.51
N SER A 149 -18.17 -8.03 11.96
CA SER A 149 -19.30 -8.88 12.30
C SER A 149 -19.15 -9.23 13.78
N SER A 150 -20.00 -8.63 14.62
CA SER A 150 -20.05 -8.95 16.04
C SER A 150 -20.35 -10.44 16.18
N SER A 151 -19.32 -11.27 16.37
CA SER A 151 -19.46 -12.69 16.63
C SER A 151 -20.37 -12.86 17.84
N GLY A 152 -21.42 -13.67 17.67
CA GLY A 152 -22.56 -13.79 18.57
C GLY A 152 -22.26 -13.49 20.03
N GLY A 153 -22.91 -12.44 20.57
CA GLY A 153 -22.96 -12.13 22.00
C GLY A 153 -21.64 -11.78 22.70
N GLY A 154 -20.52 -11.70 21.98
CA GLY A 154 -19.22 -11.32 22.52
C GLY A 154 -18.84 -9.89 22.17
N ASP A 155 -18.40 -9.13 23.16
CA ASP A 155 -17.93 -7.73 23.07
C ASP A 155 -16.56 -7.58 22.36
N GLN A 156 -16.18 -8.54 21.51
CA GLN A 156 -14.85 -8.65 20.93
C GLN A 156 -14.91 -8.59 19.40
N GLN A 157 -14.58 -7.40 18.88
CA GLN A 157 -14.50 -7.13 17.47
C GLN A 157 -13.21 -7.69 16.86
N HIS A 158 -13.32 -8.11 15.61
CA HIS A 158 -12.18 -8.48 14.78
C HIS A 158 -12.40 -8.03 13.33
N TRP A 159 -11.32 -7.77 12.60
CA TRP A 159 -11.35 -7.38 11.19
C TRP A 159 -10.50 -8.33 10.37
N GLY A 160 -11.17 -9.19 9.60
CA GLY A 160 -10.52 -10.20 8.76
C GLY A 160 -10.22 -9.68 7.35
N LEU A 161 -9.13 -10.18 6.79
CA LEU A 161 -8.73 -10.00 5.38
C LEU A 161 -7.81 -11.14 4.92
N THR A 162 -7.55 -11.18 3.62
CA THR A 162 -6.70 -12.19 2.98
C THR A 162 -5.59 -11.52 2.16
N SER A 163 -4.59 -12.30 1.75
CA SER A 163 -3.59 -11.87 0.77
C SER A 163 -4.21 -11.53 -0.60
N ALA A 164 -5.43 -12.01 -0.87
CA ALA A 164 -6.17 -11.77 -2.11
C ALA A 164 -7.16 -10.59 -2.01
N SER A 165 -7.39 -10.02 -0.82
CA SER A 165 -8.21 -8.83 -0.66
C SER A 165 -7.60 -7.65 -1.43
N SER A 166 -8.39 -6.88 -2.16
CA SER A 166 -7.88 -5.82 -3.03
C SER A 166 -8.83 -4.63 -3.08
N ALA A 167 -8.30 -3.41 -3.23
CA ALA A 167 -9.13 -2.25 -3.53
C ALA A 167 -9.61 -2.30 -4.99
N ALA A 168 -10.83 -1.82 -5.29
CA ALA A 168 -11.38 -1.88 -6.65
C ALA A 168 -10.49 -1.28 -7.74
N ARG A 169 -9.64 -0.31 -7.39
CA ARG A 169 -8.71 0.35 -8.33
C ARG A 169 -7.48 -0.49 -8.70
N ASP A 170 -7.09 -1.42 -7.83
CA ASP A 170 -5.92 -2.29 -8.00
C ASP A 170 -6.34 -3.68 -8.51
N MET A 171 -7.65 -3.86 -8.77
CA MET A 171 -8.22 -5.04 -9.39
C MET A 171 -8.01 -4.99 -10.91
N ASP A 172 -7.61 -6.11 -11.49
CA ASP A 172 -7.55 -6.24 -12.95
C ASP A 172 -8.96 -6.17 -13.54
N ASP A 173 -9.22 -5.16 -14.38
CA ASP A 173 -10.40 -5.14 -15.24
C ASP A 173 -10.16 -6.07 -16.43
N ILE A 174 -10.63 -7.31 -16.30
CA ILE A 174 -10.56 -8.30 -17.36
C ILE A 174 -11.90 -8.29 -18.12
N PRO A 175 -11.94 -7.81 -19.38
CA PRO A 175 -13.16 -7.75 -20.17
C PRO A 175 -13.83 -9.13 -20.27
N GLY A 176 -15.12 -9.21 -19.90
CA GLY A 176 -15.92 -10.44 -19.94
C GLY A 176 -15.94 -11.26 -18.65
N LEU A 177 -15.13 -10.92 -17.63
CA LEU A 177 -15.16 -11.52 -16.29
C LEU A 177 -15.65 -10.56 -15.20
N SER A 178 -15.61 -9.26 -15.46
CA SER A 178 -15.94 -8.20 -14.48
C SER A 178 -17.45 -8.01 -14.26
N SER A 179 -18.31 -8.52 -15.15
CA SER A 179 -19.75 -8.21 -15.18
C SER A 179 -20.67 -9.08 -14.32
N ASP A 180 -20.19 -10.16 -13.69
CA ASP A 180 -21.07 -11.13 -12.98
C ASP A 180 -20.80 -11.25 -11.46
N ARG A 181 -20.12 -10.26 -10.89
CA ARG A 181 -19.76 -10.25 -9.45
C ARG A 181 -20.88 -9.74 -8.54
N SER A 182 -21.97 -9.22 -9.11
CA SER A 182 -23.15 -8.74 -8.40
C SER A 182 -24.32 -9.70 -8.54
N GLY A 183 -24.20 -10.90 -7.95
CA GLY A 183 -25.34 -11.81 -7.70
C GLY A 183 -26.15 -12.21 -8.95
N GLY A 184 -25.68 -13.23 -9.67
CA GLY A 184 -26.42 -13.90 -10.73
C GLY A 184 -26.31 -15.42 -10.61
N ASP A 185 -27.44 -16.05 -10.34
CA ASP A 185 -27.67 -17.49 -10.31
C ASP A 185 -27.16 -18.19 -11.58
N SER A 186 -25.91 -18.64 -11.57
CA SER A 186 -25.36 -19.55 -12.56
C SER A 186 -25.15 -20.90 -11.89
N GLY A 187 -26.02 -21.86 -12.23
CA GLY A 187 -26.18 -23.20 -11.64
C GLY A 187 -24.98 -24.17 -11.75
N SER A 188 -23.76 -23.71 -11.45
CA SER A 188 -22.61 -24.53 -11.07
C SER A 188 -22.35 -24.34 -9.58
N GLY A 189 -22.35 -25.42 -8.81
CA GLY A 189 -22.43 -25.45 -7.35
C GLY A 189 -21.25 -24.88 -6.54
N ALA A 190 -20.52 -23.90 -7.06
CA ALA A 190 -19.59 -23.08 -6.29
C ALA A 190 -19.97 -21.61 -6.52
N ALA A 191 -20.73 -21.03 -5.59
CA ALA A 191 -20.93 -19.60 -5.56
C ALA A 191 -19.56 -18.95 -5.35
N TRP A 192 -19.01 -18.31 -6.38
CA TRP A 192 -17.80 -17.49 -6.25
C TRP A 192 -18.10 -16.39 -5.24
N GLN A 193 -17.56 -16.50 -4.04
CA GLN A 193 -17.62 -15.39 -3.10
C GLN A 193 -16.57 -14.37 -3.55
N PRO A 194 -16.97 -13.15 -3.94
CA PRO A 194 -16.00 -12.13 -4.26
C PRO A 194 -15.13 -11.89 -3.02
N GLU A 195 -13.81 -11.90 -3.21
CA GLU A 195 -12.86 -11.48 -2.18
C GLU A 195 -13.23 -10.10 -1.67
N LYS A 196 -12.96 -9.88 -0.39
CA LYS A 196 -13.33 -8.65 0.29
C LYS A 196 -12.62 -7.45 -0.33
N GLU A 197 -13.40 -6.47 -0.77
CA GLU A 197 -12.85 -5.21 -1.29
C GLU A 197 -12.28 -4.36 -0.14
N LEU A 198 -11.10 -3.78 -0.36
CA LEU A 198 -10.45 -2.88 0.60
C LEU A 198 -10.84 -1.43 0.32
N GLU A 199 -11.50 -0.75 1.27
CA GLU A 199 -11.85 0.67 1.13
C GLU A 199 -10.69 1.60 1.56
N LEU A 200 -9.58 1.53 0.82
CA LEU A 200 -8.39 2.36 1.04
C LEU A 200 -8.62 3.83 0.66
N LEU A 201 -7.80 4.75 1.18
CA LEU A 201 -7.89 6.17 0.89
C LEU A 201 -7.80 6.43 -0.62
N PRO A 202 -8.74 7.21 -1.19
CA PRO A 202 -8.80 7.41 -2.62
C PRO A 202 -7.77 8.44 -3.09
N ILE A 203 -6.54 7.97 -3.29
CA ILE A 203 -5.42 8.79 -3.77
C ILE A 203 -5.36 8.72 -5.30
N ASP A 204 -5.60 9.84 -5.99
CA ASP A 204 -5.42 9.94 -7.43
C ASP A 204 -4.24 10.88 -7.75
N LEU A 205 -3.10 10.27 -8.05
CA LEU A 205 -1.87 11.01 -8.36
C LEU A 205 -1.90 11.65 -9.75
N LYS A 206 -2.88 11.31 -10.59
CA LYS A 206 -3.10 11.93 -11.90
C LYS A 206 -3.99 13.16 -11.81
N MET A 207 -4.70 13.38 -10.69
CA MET A 207 -5.56 14.54 -10.46
C MET A 207 -5.31 15.13 -9.06
N THR A 208 -4.23 15.91 -8.94
CA THR A 208 -3.79 16.50 -7.67
C THR A 208 -4.22 17.97 -7.49
N TRP A 209 -5.26 18.39 -8.22
CA TRP A 209 -5.78 19.76 -8.25
C TRP A 209 -7.32 19.77 -8.21
N GLY A 210 -7.89 20.92 -7.83
CA GLY A 210 -9.33 21.12 -7.74
C GLY A 210 -10.05 21.13 -9.09
N GLN A 211 -11.36 20.85 -9.07
CA GLN A 211 -12.18 20.94 -10.28
C GLN A 211 -12.14 22.37 -10.86
N GLY A 212 -11.92 22.47 -12.17
CA GLY A 212 -11.85 23.75 -12.88
C GLY A 212 -10.47 24.42 -12.89
N VAL A 213 -9.47 23.86 -12.21
CA VAL A 213 -8.09 24.36 -12.26
C VAL A 213 -7.47 24.03 -13.63
N THR A 214 -6.90 25.05 -14.28
CA THR A 214 -6.31 24.92 -15.64
C THR A 214 -4.99 25.67 -15.76
N GLY A 215 -4.26 25.40 -16.85
CA GLY A 215 -3.02 26.12 -17.17
C GLY A 215 -1.94 25.97 -16.11
N ARG A 216 -1.32 27.09 -15.74
CA ARG A 216 -0.17 27.13 -14.81
C ARG A 216 -0.51 26.60 -13.42
N GLU A 217 -1.69 26.93 -12.88
CA GLU A 217 -2.10 26.49 -11.55
C GLU A 217 -2.22 24.95 -11.48
N ARG A 218 -2.65 24.32 -12.59
CA ARG A 218 -2.69 22.86 -12.71
C ARG A 218 -1.30 22.26 -12.67
N THR A 219 -0.34 22.83 -13.39
CA THR A 219 1.07 22.37 -13.38
C THR A 219 1.68 22.52 -11.99
N GLU A 220 1.47 23.67 -11.34
CA GLU A 220 1.98 23.91 -9.98
C GLU A 220 1.40 22.91 -8.98
N ALA A 221 0.11 22.58 -9.07
CA ALA A 221 -0.54 21.57 -8.22
C ALA A 221 -0.15 20.12 -8.58
N ALA A 222 0.29 19.86 -9.82
CA ALA A 222 0.86 18.57 -10.21
C ALA A 222 2.25 18.35 -9.60
N GLN A 223 3.05 19.42 -9.51
CA GLN A 223 4.39 19.41 -8.92
C GLN A 223 4.39 19.47 -7.39
N ASP A 224 3.41 20.18 -6.80
CA ASP A 224 3.22 20.29 -5.36
C ASP A 224 1.86 19.72 -4.94
N ARG A 225 1.86 18.46 -4.49
CA ARG A 225 0.64 17.73 -4.13
C ARG A 225 0.03 18.14 -2.79
N SER A 226 0.49 19.24 -2.19
CA SER A 226 -0.01 19.76 -0.91
C SER A 226 -1.51 20.00 -0.89
N TRP A 227 -2.09 20.46 -2.01
CA TRP A 227 -3.54 20.62 -2.13
C TRP A 227 -4.25 19.26 -2.07
N ALA A 228 -3.76 18.26 -2.80
CA ALA A 228 -4.35 16.93 -2.84
C ALA A 228 -4.35 16.25 -1.47
N LEU A 229 -3.25 16.37 -0.72
CA LEU A 229 -3.19 15.90 0.67
C LEU A 229 -4.21 16.65 1.55
N GLY A 230 -4.32 17.96 1.39
CA GLY A 230 -5.28 18.77 2.13
C GLY A 230 -6.74 18.41 1.85
N ASP A 231 -7.10 18.21 0.58
CA ASP A 231 -8.43 17.77 0.15
C ASP A 231 -8.74 16.38 0.69
N LEU A 232 -7.81 15.43 0.57
CA LEU A 232 -7.97 14.07 1.08
C LEU A 232 -8.27 14.07 2.59
N VAL A 233 -7.46 14.80 3.36
CA VAL A 233 -7.64 14.90 4.82
C VAL A 233 -8.96 15.57 5.17
N GLY A 234 -9.33 16.66 4.47
CA GLY A 234 -10.56 17.40 4.75
C GLY A 234 -11.83 16.64 4.38
N ARG A 235 -11.86 16.05 3.19
CA ARG A 235 -13.06 15.43 2.59
C ARG A 235 -13.28 14.01 3.07
N VAL A 236 -12.21 13.21 3.21
CA VAL A 236 -12.32 11.77 3.52
C VAL A 236 -11.98 11.49 4.98
N CYS A 237 -10.91 12.08 5.52
CA CYS A 237 -10.47 11.79 6.90
C CYS A 237 -11.18 12.62 7.98
N GLY A 238 -12.09 13.53 7.60
CA GLY A 238 -12.78 14.42 8.54
C GLY A 238 -11.83 15.38 9.27
N GLY A 239 -10.72 15.77 8.62
CA GLY A 239 -9.69 16.63 9.20
C GLY A 239 -8.64 15.90 10.04
N ARG A 240 -8.73 14.58 10.21
CA ARG A 240 -7.80 13.78 11.03
C ARG A 240 -6.64 13.28 10.17
N GLU A 241 -5.48 13.91 10.32
CA GLU A 241 -4.25 13.51 9.61
C GLU A 241 -3.77 12.11 10.01
N ASP A 242 -4.08 11.68 11.25
CA ASP A 242 -3.71 10.34 11.76
C ASP A 242 -4.33 9.21 10.93
N GLU A 243 -5.44 9.42 10.23
CA GLU A 243 -6.01 8.41 9.33
C GLU A 243 -5.08 8.10 8.14
N VAL A 244 -4.27 9.08 7.71
CA VAL A 244 -3.27 8.88 6.65
C VAL A 244 -2.09 8.05 7.17
N LEU A 245 -1.59 8.35 8.37
CA LEU A 245 -0.52 7.56 9.01
C LEU A 245 -1.00 6.15 9.37
N GLY A 246 -2.21 6.03 9.89
CA GLY A 246 -2.82 4.75 10.23
C GLY A 246 -3.01 3.87 8.99
N GLU A 247 -3.33 4.45 7.83
CA GLU A 247 -3.43 3.68 6.61
C GLU A 247 -2.04 3.30 6.06
N LEU A 248 -1.05 4.18 6.19
CA LEU A 248 0.35 3.87 5.87
C LEU A 248 0.89 2.72 6.75
N GLN A 249 0.52 2.69 8.03
CA GLN A 249 0.82 1.60 8.96
C GLN A 249 0.12 0.31 8.56
N PHE A 250 -1.20 0.39 8.33
CA PHE A 250 -2.00 -0.76 7.94
C PHE A 250 -1.45 -1.41 6.68
N THR A 251 -1.25 -0.64 5.62
CA THR A 251 -0.80 -1.17 4.33
C THR A 251 0.57 -1.82 4.44
N PHE A 252 1.52 -1.16 5.11
CA PHE A 252 2.85 -1.72 5.37
C PHE A 252 2.78 -3.08 6.07
N LEU A 253 2.01 -3.17 7.16
CA LEU A 253 1.88 -4.40 7.94
C LEU A 253 1.19 -5.52 7.15
N MET A 254 0.20 -5.19 6.31
CA MET A 254 -0.46 -6.19 5.45
C MET A 254 0.45 -6.69 4.33
N VAL A 255 1.39 -5.87 3.86
CA VAL A 255 2.45 -6.32 2.95
C VAL A 255 3.37 -7.32 3.66
N LEU A 256 3.90 -6.99 4.84
CA LEU A 256 4.83 -7.87 5.57
C LEU A 256 4.20 -9.21 5.97
N THR A 257 2.97 -9.17 6.46
CA THR A 257 2.34 -10.36 7.08
C THR A 257 1.57 -11.21 6.08
N LEU A 258 0.86 -10.59 5.14
CA LEU A 258 -0.01 -11.29 4.20
C LEU A 258 0.52 -11.31 2.77
N ASN A 259 1.57 -10.56 2.43
CA ASN A 259 1.99 -10.33 1.05
C ASN A 259 0.85 -9.74 0.19
N ASN A 260 0.12 -8.75 0.73
CA ASN A 260 -1.01 -8.14 0.02
C ASN A 260 -0.54 -7.09 -1.01
N ASN A 261 -0.82 -7.32 -2.30
CA ASN A 261 -0.35 -6.45 -3.38
C ASN A 261 -1.06 -5.08 -3.44
N SER A 262 -2.38 -5.02 -3.22
CA SER A 262 -3.11 -3.75 -3.21
C SER A 262 -2.64 -2.84 -2.08
N CYS A 263 -2.27 -3.42 -0.92
CA CYS A 263 -1.62 -2.69 0.16
C CYS A 263 -0.23 -2.16 -0.23
N LEU A 264 0.58 -2.93 -0.98
CA LEU A 264 1.86 -2.44 -1.49
C LEU A 264 1.68 -1.23 -2.42
N GLU A 265 0.74 -1.31 -3.36
CA GLU A 265 0.45 -0.20 -4.27
C GLU A 265 -0.11 1.02 -3.53
N GLN A 266 -0.98 0.83 -2.53
CA GLN A 266 -1.44 1.93 -1.68
C GLN A 266 -0.30 2.55 -0.86
N TRP A 267 0.60 1.74 -0.29
CA TRP A 267 1.77 2.23 0.45
C TRP A 267 2.65 3.09 -0.45
N LYS A 268 2.98 2.63 -1.67
CA LYS A 268 3.71 3.44 -2.67
C LYS A 268 2.97 4.74 -2.99
N ARG A 269 1.65 4.70 -3.24
CA ARG A 269 0.84 5.88 -3.54
C ARG A 269 0.81 6.89 -2.39
N LEU A 270 0.78 6.42 -1.14
CA LEU A 270 0.88 7.27 0.05
C LEU A 270 2.25 7.94 0.12
N LEU A 271 3.34 7.19 -0.05
CA LEU A 271 4.69 7.76 -0.07
C LEU A 271 4.86 8.79 -1.18
N GLU A 272 4.39 8.47 -2.39
CA GLU A 272 4.47 9.38 -3.53
C GLU A 272 3.64 10.64 -3.31
N LEU A 273 2.47 10.56 -2.67
CA LEU A 273 1.69 11.74 -2.29
C LEU A 273 2.43 12.59 -1.26
N LEU A 274 2.95 11.97 -0.19
CA LEU A 274 3.55 12.68 0.94
C LEU A 274 4.89 13.32 0.60
N LEU A 275 5.77 12.61 -0.12
CA LEU A 275 7.11 13.04 -0.50
C LEU A 275 7.15 14.02 -1.68
N THR A 276 6.01 14.31 -2.31
CA THR A 276 5.90 15.33 -3.39
C THR A 276 5.12 16.58 -2.95
N CYS A 277 4.74 16.66 -1.68
CA CYS A 277 4.22 17.91 -1.12
C CYS A 277 5.38 18.84 -0.74
N LYS A 278 5.26 20.13 -1.08
CA LYS A 278 6.18 21.20 -0.64
C LYS A 278 5.55 22.07 0.43
N LYS A 279 4.42 22.74 0.15
CA LYS A 279 3.76 23.65 1.10
C LYS A 279 3.25 22.94 2.35
N ALA A 280 2.73 21.72 2.22
CA ALA A 280 2.17 20.96 3.33
C ALA A 280 3.22 20.58 4.38
N VAL A 281 4.49 20.48 4.00
CA VAL A 281 5.59 20.11 4.90
C VAL A 281 5.70 21.10 6.06
N ILE A 282 5.70 22.40 5.74
CA ILE A 282 5.74 23.46 6.75
C ILE A 282 4.39 23.64 7.44
N GLN A 283 3.28 23.57 6.67
CA GLN A 283 1.93 23.74 7.22
C GLN A 283 1.54 22.64 8.21
N ARG A 284 2.10 21.44 8.05
CA ARG A 284 1.81 20.22 8.81
C ARG A 284 3.08 19.60 9.39
N ALA A 285 3.98 20.44 9.91
CA ALA A 285 5.32 20.02 10.35
C ALA A 285 5.32 18.84 11.34
N ARG A 286 4.40 18.83 12.32
CA ARG A 286 4.26 17.72 13.28
C ARG A 286 3.90 16.40 12.62
N PHE A 287 3.03 16.45 11.62
CA PHE A 287 2.63 15.26 10.86
C PHE A 287 3.81 14.74 10.04
N TYR A 288 4.57 15.61 9.37
CA TYR A 288 5.76 15.21 8.61
C TYR A 288 6.87 14.63 9.50
N GLY A 289 7.13 15.22 10.67
CA GLY A 289 8.09 14.64 11.62
C GLY A 289 7.66 13.27 12.17
N ARG A 290 6.34 13.01 12.33
CA ARG A 290 5.84 11.66 12.64
C ARG A 290 5.95 10.71 11.45
N PHE A 291 5.62 11.18 10.26
CA PHE A 291 5.70 10.41 9.02
C PHE A 291 7.14 9.93 8.75
N LEU A 292 8.15 10.79 8.83
CA LEU A 292 9.54 10.41 8.57
C LEU A 292 10.07 9.39 9.60
N ARG A 293 9.74 9.56 10.88
CA ARG A 293 10.05 8.57 11.92
C ARG A 293 9.40 7.23 11.64
N LEU A 294 8.11 7.24 11.29
CA LEU A 294 7.38 6.04 10.95
C LEU A 294 7.98 5.37 9.71
N LEU A 295 8.32 6.13 8.67
CA LEU A 295 8.95 5.60 7.46
C LEU A 295 10.29 4.95 7.78
N ARG A 296 11.16 5.60 8.57
CA ARG A 296 12.42 4.99 9.01
C ARG A 296 12.17 3.67 9.74
N LEU A 297 11.24 3.64 10.69
CA LEU A 297 10.88 2.43 11.42
C LEU A 297 10.36 1.34 10.46
N GLN A 298 9.49 1.68 9.50
CA GLN A 298 9.02 0.72 8.50
C GLN A 298 10.17 0.14 7.68
N LEU A 299 11.10 0.97 7.22
CA LEU A 299 12.23 0.51 6.41
C LEU A 299 13.23 -0.36 7.19
N GLN A 300 13.36 -0.17 8.50
CA GLN A 300 14.11 -1.08 9.39
C GLN A 300 13.52 -2.50 9.37
N HIS A 301 12.19 -2.61 9.32
CA HIS A 301 11.48 -3.90 9.30
C HIS A 301 11.33 -4.51 7.88
N CYS A 302 11.72 -3.79 6.81
CA CYS A 302 11.74 -4.35 5.44
C CYS A 302 12.81 -5.43 5.24
N GLN A 303 13.83 -5.50 6.10
CA GLN A 303 14.93 -6.45 5.96
C GLN A 303 14.61 -7.85 6.53
N ASP A 304 13.53 -7.98 7.31
CA ASP A 304 13.17 -9.26 7.89
C ASP A 304 12.77 -10.25 6.79
N ALA A 305 13.34 -11.46 6.84
CA ALA A 305 13.42 -12.45 5.76
C ALA A 305 12.08 -12.92 5.14
N ASP A 306 10.94 -12.49 5.69
CA ASP A 306 9.59 -12.80 5.20
C ASP A 306 8.99 -11.67 4.32
N ALA A 307 9.63 -10.51 4.21
CA ALA A 307 9.17 -9.33 3.47
C ALA A 307 9.41 -9.41 1.93
N MET A 308 9.00 -10.52 1.30
CA MET A 308 9.31 -10.82 -0.11
C MET A 308 8.84 -9.76 -1.11
N LEU A 309 7.89 -8.89 -0.73
CA LEU A 309 7.36 -7.82 -1.58
C LEU A 309 8.11 -6.48 -1.47
N PHE A 310 8.92 -6.29 -0.42
CA PHE A 310 9.76 -5.11 -0.28
C PHE A 310 11.17 -5.40 -0.80
N ASP A 311 11.33 -5.45 -2.12
CA ASP A 311 12.67 -5.44 -2.70
C ASP A 311 13.18 -4.00 -2.84
N LEU A 312 13.86 -3.53 -1.81
CA LEU A 312 14.51 -2.22 -1.80
C LEU A 312 15.79 -2.18 -2.67
N ASN A 313 16.25 -3.31 -3.21
CA ASN A 313 17.36 -3.34 -4.16
C ASN A 313 16.92 -3.26 -5.63
N ASP A 314 15.61 -3.31 -5.88
CA ASP A 314 15.00 -3.30 -7.21
C ASP A 314 14.30 -1.95 -7.50
N ASP A 315 13.41 -1.93 -8.50
CA ASP A 315 12.61 -0.78 -8.93
C ASP A 315 11.91 -0.03 -7.77
N GLY A 316 11.45 -0.75 -6.74
CA GLY A 316 10.81 -0.15 -5.56
C GLY A 316 11.77 0.74 -4.76
N GLY A 317 13.02 0.31 -4.63
CA GLY A 317 14.08 1.12 -4.03
C GLY A 317 14.42 2.35 -4.85
N SER A 318 14.50 2.20 -6.17
CA SER A 318 14.76 3.30 -7.11
C SER A 318 13.71 4.42 -6.99
N LEU A 319 12.41 4.05 -6.96
CA LEU A 319 11.32 5.00 -6.80
C LEU A 319 11.44 5.80 -5.48
N LEU A 320 11.60 5.10 -4.36
CA LEU A 320 11.68 5.76 -3.05
C LEU A 320 12.93 6.65 -2.94
N LYS A 321 14.08 6.19 -3.46
CA LYS A 321 15.31 6.97 -3.52
C LYS A 321 15.11 8.26 -4.31
N GLY A 322 14.47 8.19 -5.49
CA GLY A 322 14.14 9.36 -6.31
C GLY A 322 13.20 10.34 -5.60
N LEU A 323 12.16 9.82 -4.95
CA LEU A 323 11.21 10.64 -4.16
C LEU A 323 11.90 11.36 -3.00
N LEU A 324 12.74 10.66 -2.22
CA LEU A 324 13.45 11.25 -1.09
C LEU A 324 14.47 12.30 -1.55
N ARG A 325 15.17 12.07 -2.66
CA ARG A 325 16.08 13.08 -3.26
C ARG A 325 15.32 14.35 -3.66
N LYS A 326 14.19 14.21 -4.37
CA LYS A 326 13.33 15.35 -4.74
C LYS A 326 12.77 16.06 -3.50
N PHE A 327 12.36 15.29 -2.49
CA PHE A 327 11.85 15.80 -1.22
C PHE A 327 12.92 16.61 -0.47
N ARG A 328 14.16 16.10 -0.38
CA ARG A 328 15.30 16.79 0.24
C ARG A 328 15.57 18.14 -0.42
N LYS A 329 15.70 18.14 -1.75
CA LYS A 329 15.90 19.37 -2.53
C LYS A 329 14.76 20.38 -2.32
N GLY A 330 13.52 19.90 -2.35
CA GLY A 330 12.34 20.72 -2.09
C GLY A 330 12.34 21.29 -0.67
N LEU A 331 12.79 20.52 0.32
CA LEU A 331 12.92 20.97 1.70
C LEU A 331 14.00 22.04 1.83
N ASP A 332 15.16 21.87 1.18
CA ASP A 332 16.27 22.82 1.19
C ASP A 332 15.88 24.20 0.65
N GLU A 333 15.03 24.26 -0.38
CA GLU A 333 14.48 25.49 -0.96
C GLU A 333 13.46 26.22 -0.07
N LEU A 334 12.88 25.55 0.93
CA LEU A 334 11.88 26.13 1.83
C LEU A 334 12.51 26.91 2.98
N ASP A 335 11.94 28.09 3.24
CA ASP A 335 12.21 28.91 4.42
C ASP A 335 11.22 28.61 5.55
N GLY A 336 11.70 28.55 6.80
CA GLY A 336 10.83 28.37 7.98
C GLY A 336 11.60 27.79 9.16
N LYS A 337 11.21 28.15 10.39
CA LYS A 337 11.86 27.59 11.60
C LYS A 337 11.39 26.17 11.87
N GLU A 338 10.14 25.89 11.49
CA GLU A 338 9.46 24.60 11.61
C GLU A 338 10.08 23.51 10.71
N LYS A 339 10.96 23.90 9.76
CA LYS A 339 11.73 22.98 8.92
C LYS A 339 12.81 22.22 9.68
N SER A 340 13.38 22.81 10.75
CA SER A 340 14.53 22.20 11.46
C SER A 340 14.22 20.79 11.93
N ASP A 341 13.11 20.62 12.65
CA ASP A 341 12.70 19.31 13.18
C ASP A 341 12.47 18.29 12.06
N ILE A 342 12.00 18.71 10.88
CA ILE A 342 11.77 17.83 9.73
C ILE A 342 13.09 17.45 9.06
N VAL A 343 14.02 18.39 8.97
CA VAL A 343 15.37 18.15 8.44
C VAL A 343 16.11 17.16 9.34
N ASP A 344 16.03 17.31 10.66
CA ASP A 344 16.68 16.40 11.61
C ASP A 344 16.15 14.96 11.43
N GLU A 345 14.83 14.79 11.33
CA GLU A 345 14.23 13.46 11.08
C GLU A 345 14.56 12.89 9.69
N LEU A 346 14.72 13.75 8.69
CA LEU A 346 15.14 13.35 7.34
C LEU A 346 16.62 12.94 7.33
N ASP A 347 17.49 13.68 8.03
CA ASP A 347 18.91 13.35 8.17
C ASP A 347 19.09 11.99 8.86
N GLU A 348 18.30 11.71 9.91
CA GLU A 348 18.29 10.41 10.58
C GLU A 348 17.82 9.26 9.65
N LEU A 349 16.84 9.51 8.78
CA LEU A 349 16.39 8.56 7.76
C LEU A 349 17.47 8.34 6.70
N GLU A 350 18.12 9.41 6.23
CA GLU A 350 19.20 9.35 5.24
C GLU A 350 20.42 8.60 5.77
N GLU A 351 20.79 8.81 7.03
CA GLU A 351 21.86 8.08 7.69
C GLU A 351 21.57 6.58 7.72
N PHE A 352 20.37 6.20 8.16
CA PHE A 352 19.93 4.81 8.13
C PHE A 352 20.00 4.22 6.71
N LEU A 353 19.45 4.92 5.71
CA LEU A 353 19.44 4.44 4.32
C LEU A 353 20.83 4.29 3.71
N ARG A 354 21.75 5.18 4.08
CA ARG A 354 23.15 5.10 3.66
C ARG A 354 23.85 3.92 4.30
N ASP A 355 23.65 3.71 5.60
CA ASP A 355 24.37 2.68 6.35
C ASP A 355 23.88 1.28 5.97
N GLU A 356 22.57 1.11 5.79
CA GLU A 356 21.95 -0.18 5.48
C GLU A 356 21.92 -0.51 3.98
N PHE A 357 21.58 0.45 3.13
CA PHE A 357 21.38 0.21 1.69
C PHE A 357 22.44 0.87 0.81
N GLY A 358 23.39 1.62 1.38
CA GLY A 358 24.38 2.37 0.60
C GLY A 358 23.77 3.52 -0.21
N TRP A 359 22.56 3.96 0.11
CA TRP A 359 21.88 5.00 -0.65
C TRP A 359 22.50 6.37 -0.36
N GLN A 360 22.94 7.03 -1.42
CA GLN A 360 23.39 8.42 -1.42
C GLN A 360 22.31 9.26 -2.11
N LEU A 361 21.75 10.24 -1.39
CA LEU A 361 20.70 11.12 -1.90
C LEU A 361 21.23 12.47 -2.41
N ASP A 362 22.55 12.70 -2.32
CA ASP A 362 23.20 13.92 -2.76
C ASP A 362 23.56 13.88 -4.26
N ASP A 363 23.67 15.07 -4.85
CA ASP A 363 24.03 15.27 -6.26
C ASP A 363 25.53 15.10 -6.56
N SER A 364 26.31 14.49 -5.65
CA SER A 364 27.78 14.47 -5.72
C SER A 364 28.36 13.38 -6.64
N PHE A 365 27.54 12.76 -7.50
CA PHE A 365 28.05 11.83 -8.50
C PHE A 365 28.60 12.57 -9.74
N VAL A 366 29.71 12.06 -10.29
CA VAL A 366 30.33 12.61 -11.50
C VAL A 366 29.41 12.35 -12.69
N ARG A 367 28.59 13.36 -13.05
CA ARG A 367 27.68 13.29 -14.20
C ARG A 367 28.41 13.23 -15.54
N ARG A 368 29.59 13.86 -15.60
CA ARG A 368 30.42 13.99 -16.81
C ARG A 368 31.88 13.78 -16.46
N GLY A 369 32.54 12.84 -17.13
CA GLY A 369 33.95 12.51 -16.89
C GLY A 369 34.63 12.04 -18.16
N ILE A 370 35.94 12.26 -18.26
CA ILE A 370 36.75 11.74 -19.35
C ILE A 370 37.28 10.37 -18.93
N LEU A 371 36.86 9.32 -19.65
CA LEU A 371 37.39 7.97 -19.51
C LEU A 371 38.51 7.77 -20.54
N GLU A 372 39.70 7.40 -20.09
CA GLU A 372 40.78 6.99 -20.98
C GLU A 372 40.68 5.48 -21.21
N LEU A 373 40.45 5.08 -22.46
CA LEU A 373 40.37 3.69 -22.89
C LEU A 373 41.77 3.05 -22.93
N GLU A 374 41.84 1.72 -23.04
CA GLU A 374 43.11 0.96 -23.06
C GLU A 374 44.03 1.34 -24.24
N ASP A 375 43.49 2.00 -25.27
CA ASP A 375 44.22 2.52 -26.43
C ASP A 375 44.65 3.99 -26.28
N GLY A 376 44.36 4.63 -25.14
CA GLY A 376 44.67 6.04 -24.86
C GLY A 376 43.64 7.03 -25.43
N GLU A 377 42.53 6.56 -25.99
CA GLU A 377 41.44 7.43 -26.44
C GLU A 377 40.66 7.97 -25.23
N GLN A 378 40.54 9.30 -25.16
CA GLN A 378 39.78 9.99 -24.13
C GLN A 378 38.34 10.16 -24.58
N VAL A 379 37.44 9.35 -24.03
CA VAL A 379 36.00 9.42 -24.30
C VAL A 379 35.32 10.19 -23.19
N GLU A 380 34.59 11.23 -23.56
CA GLU A 380 33.71 11.93 -22.64
C GLU A 380 32.48 11.05 -22.36
N MET A 381 32.44 10.45 -21.16
CA MET A 381 31.27 9.75 -20.66
C MET A 381 30.34 10.74 -19.97
N ASP A 382 29.14 10.86 -20.51
CA ASP A 382 27.98 11.41 -19.81
C ASP A 382 27.24 10.23 -19.17
N VAL A 383 27.38 10.09 -17.86
CA VAL A 383 26.66 9.08 -17.06
C VAL A 383 25.31 9.64 -16.63
N GLY A 384 25.05 10.94 -16.86
CA GLY A 384 23.69 11.45 -16.87
C GLY A 384 22.93 10.72 -17.97
N THR A 385 21.95 9.92 -17.58
CA THR A 385 20.87 9.56 -18.51
C THR A 385 20.44 10.87 -19.16
N ARG A 386 20.48 10.96 -20.48
CA ARG A 386 20.09 12.14 -21.27
C ARG A 386 18.60 12.54 -21.10
N PHE A 387 17.95 11.89 -20.15
CA PHE A 387 16.55 11.86 -19.74
C PHE A 387 16.51 11.66 -18.21
N ASP A 388 17.31 12.41 -17.45
CA ASP A 388 17.07 12.48 -16.01
C ASP A 388 15.76 13.26 -15.84
N GLU A 389 14.68 12.60 -15.42
CA GLU A 389 13.38 13.24 -15.12
C GLU A 389 13.54 14.42 -14.11
N ASP A 390 14.67 14.48 -13.41
CA ASP A 390 15.06 15.54 -12.50
C ASP A 390 15.41 16.87 -13.19
N ASP A 391 15.77 16.86 -14.48
CA ASP A 391 16.03 18.06 -15.30
C ASP A 391 14.75 18.58 -15.98
N GLU A 392 13.65 17.84 -15.94
CA GLU A 392 12.32 18.34 -16.32
C GLU A 392 11.74 19.18 -15.17
N THR A 393 12.27 20.39 -14.96
CA THR A 393 11.75 21.37 -13.98
C THR A 393 10.31 21.84 -14.26
N GLY A 394 9.64 21.28 -15.28
CA GLY A 394 8.29 21.62 -15.69
C GLY A 394 8.11 23.09 -16.08
N GLU A 395 9.21 23.79 -16.36
CA GLU A 395 9.22 25.19 -16.81
C GLU A 395 8.50 25.38 -18.16
N PHE A 396 8.20 24.29 -18.87
CA PHE A 396 7.52 24.26 -20.16
C PHE A 396 6.05 23.83 -20.03
N ALA A 397 5.27 24.50 -19.19
CA ALA A 397 3.81 24.42 -19.29
C ALA A 397 3.34 25.28 -20.48
N PRO A 398 2.58 24.73 -21.45
CA PRO A 398 2.06 25.53 -22.55
C PRO A 398 1.16 26.65 -22.02
N MET A 399 1.53 27.90 -22.28
CA MET A 399 0.77 29.07 -21.88
C MET A 399 -0.42 29.25 -22.84
N VAL A 400 -1.65 29.19 -22.31
CA VAL A 400 -2.83 29.59 -23.08
C VAL A 400 -2.80 31.10 -23.22
N VAL A 401 -2.43 31.58 -24.41
CA VAL A 401 -2.45 33.00 -24.74
C VAL A 401 -3.87 33.36 -25.16
N GLU A 402 -4.56 34.18 -24.36
CA GLU A 402 -5.79 34.85 -24.81
C GLU A 402 -5.40 35.85 -25.91
N LEU A 403 -5.65 35.47 -27.16
CA LEU A 403 -5.37 36.31 -28.31
C LEU A 403 -6.35 37.48 -28.31
N THR A 404 -5.84 38.71 -28.47
CA THR A 404 -6.69 39.85 -28.78
C THR A 404 -7.39 39.61 -30.13
N GLU A 405 -8.52 40.28 -30.39
CA GLU A 405 -9.23 40.14 -31.67
C GLU A 405 -8.33 40.42 -32.88
N GLU A 406 -7.38 41.34 -32.76
CA GLU A 406 -6.40 41.65 -33.79
C GLU A 406 -5.37 40.52 -33.98
N GLN A 407 -4.91 39.91 -32.87
CA GLN A 407 -3.99 38.77 -32.91
C GLN A 407 -4.64 37.51 -33.48
N ALA A 408 -5.90 37.23 -33.10
CA ALA A 408 -6.68 36.12 -33.65
C ALA A 408 -6.93 36.28 -35.16
N ARG A 409 -7.22 37.49 -35.64
CA ARG A 409 -7.34 37.79 -37.09
C ARG A 409 -6.02 37.63 -37.83
N SER A 410 -4.90 38.03 -37.22
CA SER A 410 -3.56 37.87 -37.83
C SER A 410 -3.13 36.41 -37.99
N LEU A 411 -3.66 35.52 -37.14
CA LEU A 411 -3.42 34.07 -37.17
C LEU A 411 -4.46 33.30 -38.02
N GLY A 412 -5.32 34.00 -38.77
CA GLY A 412 -6.30 33.39 -39.68
C GLY A 412 -7.62 32.97 -39.02
N GLY A 413 -7.88 33.38 -37.77
CA GLY A 413 -9.12 33.12 -37.06
C GLY A 413 -10.30 33.88 -37.69
N ASN A 414 -11.12 33.18 -38.47
CA ASN A 414 -12.36 33.74 -39.02
C ASN A 414 -13.39 33.88 -37.89
N ALA A 415 -13.81 35.12 -37.62
CA ALA A 415 -14.71 35.50 -36.52
C ALA A 415 -16.19 35.10 -36.72
N HIS A 416 -16.45 33.89 -37.22
CA HIS A 416 -17.83 33.42 -37.49
C HIS A 416 -18.16 31.98 -37.03
N ALA A 417 -17.34 31.37 -36.16
CA ALA A 417 -17.57 29.99 -35.70
C ALA A 417 -18.04 29.87 -34.23
N THR A 418 -18.52 30.93 -33.59
CA THR A 418 -18.81 30.91 -32.13
C THR A 418 -20.23 30.46 -31.76
N GLU A 419 -21.08 30.00 -32.68
CA GLU A 419 -22.47 29.60 -32.34
C GLU A 419 -22.84 28.12 -32.62
N GLN A 420 -21.91 27.25 -33.03
CA GLN A 420 -22.25 25.83 -33.28
C GLN A 420 -21.43 24.78 -32.51
N GLN A 421 -20.46 25.19 -31.68
CA GLN A 421 -19.62 24.24 -30.95
C GLN A 421 -20.16 23.81 -29.57
N ASP A 422 -21.35 24.26 -29.17
CA ASP A 422 -21.95 23.96 -27.86
C ASP A 422 -22.87 22.72 -27.83
N LYS A 423 -22.86 21.86 -28.86
CA LYS A 423 -23.76 20.69 -28.93
C LYS A 423 -23.13 19.34 -29.28
N ARG A 424 -21.80 19.19 -29.30
CA ARG A 424 -21.16 17.89 -29.57
C ARG A 424 -19.99 17.58 -28.65
N LEU A 425 -20.29 17.46 -27.36
CA LEU A 425 -19.47 16.66 -26.43
C LEU A 425 -20.44 15.78 -25.61
N ALA A 426 -20.96 14.74 -26.26
CA ALA A 426 -21.68 13.66 -25.59
C ALA A 426 -21.26 12.33 -26.22
N LYS A 427 -20.64 11.49 -25.38
CA LYS A 427 -20.29 10.06 -25.52
C LYS A 427 -19.14 9.65 -26.46
N PRO A 428 -18.22 8.79 -26.01
CA PRO A 428 -17.51 7.86 -26.88
C PRO A 428 -18.34 6.58 -27.02
N GLU A 429 -18.73 6.23 -28.24
CA GLU A 429 -19.16 4.87 -28.59
C GLU A 429 -18.03 4.23 -29.40
N SER A 430 -17.48 3.15 -28.85
CA SER A 430 -16.62 2.19 -29.51
C SER A 430 -17.45 1.36 -30.50
N GLY A 431 -17.01 1.27 -31.74
CA GLY A 431 -17.60 0.36 -32.74
C GLY A 431 -16.75 0.33 -34.00
N ILE A 432 -15.82 -0.61 -34.07
CA ILE A 432 -15.22 -1.04 -35.33
C ILE A 432 -16.07 -2.22 -35.82
N ALA A 433 -16.77 -2.02 -36.92
CA ALA A 433 -17.35 -3.08 -37.72
C ALA A 433 -17.06 -2.76 -39.20
N ASP A 434 -16.30 -3.67 -39.80
CA ASP A 434 -16.26 -4.12 -41.19
C ASP A 434 -16.85 -3.20 -42.28
N GLU A 435 -15.98 -2.71 -43.16
CA GLU A 435 -16.34 -2.53 -44.57
C GLU A 435 -15.22 -3.07 -45.49
N GLU A 436 -15.67 -3.95 -46.37
CA GLU A 436 -14.94 -4.68 -47.41
C GLU A 436 -14.32 -3.70 -48.43
N VAL A 437 -13.04 -3.92 -48.77
CA VAL A 437 -12.44 -3.34 -49.98
C VAL A 437 -12.17 -4.48 -50.97
N GLN A 438 -12.95 -4.47 -52.05
CA GLN A 438 -12.70 -5.27 -53.25
C GLN A 438 -11.50 -4.68 -53.99
N GLU A 439 -10.40 -5.43 -54.07
CA GLU A 439 -9.33 -5.19 -55.05
C GLU A 439 -9.51 -6.17 -56.21
N GLU A 440 -9.77 -5.61 -57.39
CA GLU A 440 -9.73 -6.34 -58.65
C GLU A 440 -8.29 -6.66 -59.05
N SER A 441 -8.13 -7.91 -59.47
CA SER A 441 -6.96 -8.59 -60.00
C SER A 441 -6.42 -8.02 -61.30
N GLU A 442 -5.10 -8.15 -61.52
CA GLU A 442 -4.53 -8.77 -62.72
C GLU A 442 -2.99 -8.86 -62.55
N ASP A 443 -2.49 -10.06 -62.26
CA ASP A 443 -1.27 -10.63 -62.87
C ASP A 443 -1.07 -12.05 -62.34
N GLU A 444 -1.58 -13.01 -63.12
CA GLU A 444 -1.20 -14.43 -63.05
C GLU A 444 0.28 -14.58 -63.45
N ALA A 445 1.04 -15.40 -62.74
CA ALA A 445 1.47 -16.70 -63.26
C ALA A 445 2.53 -17.35 -62.37
N ASP A 446 2.22 -18.60 -62.03
CA ASP A 446 3.13 -19.71 -61.80
C ASP A 446 4.12 -19.62 -60.63
N LEU A 447 3.89 -20.47 -59.63
CA LEU A 447 4.73 -21.66 -59.39
C LEU A 447 4.13 -22.46 -58.23
N GLU A 448 3.27 -23.41 -58.58
CA GLU A 448 3.05 -24.60 -57.76
C GLU A 448 4.31 -25.49 -57.81
N ASP A 449 4.48 -26.24 -56.72
CA ASP A 449 5.31 -27.44 -56.60
C ASP A 449 6.78 -27.18 -56.19
N MET A 450 7.06 -27.29 -54.89
CA MET A 450 7.61 -28.55 -54.39
C MET A 450 7.88 -28.50 -52.89
N ASP A 451 7.11 -29.33 -52.20
CA ASP A 451 7.42 -29.89 -50.90
C ASP A 451 8.65 -30.83 -50.98
N ALA A 452 9.24 -31.09 -49.81
CA ALA A 452 10.20 -32.13 -49.46
C ALA A 452 11.72 -31.83 -49.41
N ARG A 453 12.15 -31.64 -48.16
CA ARG A 453 13.25 -32.32 -47.45
C ARG A 453 14.70 -32.00 -47.86
N TYR A 454 15.43 -31.40 -46.91
CA TYR A 454 16.46 -32.12 -46.13
C TYR A 454 16.58 -31.53 -44.73
#